data_AF-A0A6I5CK55-F1
#
_entry.id   AF-A0A6I5CK55-F1
#
_cell.length_a   1.000
_cell.length_b   1.000
_cell.length_c   1.000
_cell.angle_alpha   90.00
_cell.angle_beta   90.00
_cell.angle_gamma   90.00
#
_symmetry.space_group_name_H-M   'P 1'
#
loop_
_entity.id
_entity.type
_entity.pdbx_description
1 polymer ?
#
loop_
_entity_poly.entity_id
_entity_poly.type
_entity_poly.pdbx_seq_one_letter_code
_entity_poly.pdbx_strand_id
1 'polypeptide(L)' 'MRTALVIGTGLIGTSAALALVGRGVRVHLADRDPEQA' A
#
# COMPACT_ATOMS: atom_id res chain seq x y z
N MET A 1 -0.25 -18.04 -1.38
CA MET A 1 0.48 -16.75 -1.27
C MET A 1 -0.55 -15.62 -1.11
N ARG A 2 -0.31 -14.60 -0.28
CA ARG A 2 -1.28 -13.53 0.01
C ARG A 2 -0.85 -12.24 -0.70
N THR A 3 -1.74 -11.63 -1.47
CA THR A 3 -1.50 -10.39 -2.22
C THR A 3 -2.57 -9.37 -1.92
N ALA A 4 -2.22 -8.08 -1.92
CA ALA A 4 -3.18 -6.98 -1.74
C ALA A 4 -2.85 -5.82 -2.69
N LEU A 5 -3.88 -5.10 -3.13
CA LEU A 5 -3.78 -3.82 -3.80
C LEU A 5 -4.20 -2.73 -2.82
N VAL A 6 -3.38 -1.69 -2.68
CA VAL A 6 -3.72 -0.48 -1.92
C VAL A 6 -3.87 0.65 -2.91
N ILE A 7 -5.07 1.26 -2.91
CA ILE A 7 -5.41 2.40 -3.75
C ILE A 7 -5.36 3.66 -2.88
N GLY A 8 -4.47 4.57 -3.21
CA GLY A 8 -4.10 5.75 -2.41
C GLY A 8 -2.85 5.51 -1.56
N THR A 9 -1.83 6.36 -1.70
CA THR A 9 -0.53 6.31 -1.00
C THR A 9 -0.34 7.46 0.00
N GLY A 10 -1.42 8.12 0.40
CA GLY A 10 -1.41 9.02 1.57
C GLY A 10 -1.12 8.27 2.88
N LEU A 11 -1.12 9.00 4.01
CA LEU A 11 -0.72 8.46 5.32
C LEU A 11 -1.42 7.14 5.70
N ILE A 12 -2.73 7.05 5.47
CA ILE A 12 -3.50 5.84 5.81
C ILE A 12 -3.15 4.68 4.89
N GLY A 13 -3.09 4.92 3.57
CA GLY A 13 -2.78 3.90 2.58
C GLY A 13 -1.38 3.31 2.80
N THR A 14 -0.40 4.18 3.03
CA THR A 14 0.96 3.76 3.33
C THR A 14 1.05 3.01 4.66
N SER A 15 0.38 3.47 5.72
CA SER A 15 0.34 2.76 7.01
C SER A 15 -0.27 1.36 6.87
N ALA A 16 -1.36 1.23 6.11
CA ALA A 16 -1.99 -0.05 5.83
C ALA A 16 -1.07 -0.98 5.01
N ALA A 17 -0.40 -0.45 3.97
CA ALA A 17 0.55 -1.19 3.16
C ALA A 17 1.70 -1.74 4.00
N LEU A 18 2.28 -0.92 4.87
CA LEU A 18 3.37 -1.33 5.78
C LEU A 18 2.92 -2.41 6.76
N ALA A 19 1.71 -2.28 7.33
CA ALA A 19 1.15 -3.30 8.22
C ALA A 19 0.90 -4.65 7.50
N LEU A 20 0.52 -4.60 6.22
CA LEU A 20 0.33 -5.80 5.39
C LEU A 20 1.67 -6.46 5.03
N VAL A 21 2.68 -5.66 4.68
CA VAL A 21 4.05 -6.14 4.42
C VAL A 21 4.63 -6.83 5.66
N GLY A 22 4.46 -6.24 6.85
CA GLY A 22 4.89 -6.85 8.11
C GLY A 22 4.22 -8.20 8.42
N ARG A 23 3.11 -8.52 7.76
CA ARG A 23 2.40 -9.82 7.84
C ARG A 23 2.73 -10.77 6.69
N GLY A 24 3.73 -10.45 5.87
CA GLY A 24 4.15 -11.27 4.72
C GLY A 24 3.20 -11.21 3.53
N VAL A 25 2.37 -10.17 3.42
CA VAL A 25 1.51 -9.93 2.25
C VAL A 25 2.31 -9.16 1.20
N ARG A 26 2.28 -9.61 -0.05
CA ARG A 26 2.82 -8.85 -1.18
C ARG A 26 1.84 -7.73 -1.55
N VAL A 27 2.27 -6.48 -1.39
CA VAL A 27 1.44 -5.31 -1.64
C VAL A 27 1.82 -4.67 -2.97
N HIS A 28 0.80 -4.34 -3.76
CA HIS A 28 0.89 -3.47 -4.93
C HIS A 28 0.25 -2.13 -4.57
N LEU A 29 0.91 -1.03 -4.92
CA LEU A 29 0.40 0.32 -4.70
C LEU A 29 -0.13 0.88 -6.01
N ALA A 30 -1.26 1.57 -5.94
CA ALA A 30 -1.80 2.39 -7.01
C ALA A 30 -2.22 3.74 -6.44
N ASP A 31 -1.70 4.82 -6.99
CA ASP A 31 -2.18 6.17 -6.72
C ASP A 31 -2.52 6.86 -8.04
N ARG A 32 -3.46 7.80 -8.01
CA ARG A 32 -3.82 8.64 -9.15
C ARG A 32 -2.83 9.80 -9.34
N ASP A 33 -2.20 10.26 -8.26
CA ASP A 33 -1.22 11.34 -8.25
C ASP A 33 0.12 10.82 -7.67
N PRO A 34 1.07 10.40 -8.53
CA PRO A 34 2.36 9.86 -8.07
C PRO A 34 3.26 10.90 -7.39
N GLU A 35 2.84 12.17 -7.34
CA GLU A 35 3.61 13.32 -6.86
C GLU A 35 3.31 13.67 -5.39
N GLN A 36 2.31 13.04 -4.76
CA GLN A 36 2.08 13.17 -3.32
C GLN A 36 2.95 12.16 -2.57
N ALA A 37 4.21 12.54 -2.34
CA ALA A 37 5.13 11.86 -1.42
C ALA A 37 5.66 12.84 -0.37
#